data_AF-A0A1J5PL03-F1
#
_entry.id   AF-A0A1J5PL03-F1
#
_cell.length_a   1.000
_cell.length_b   1.000
_cell.length_c   1.000
_cell.angle_alpha   90.00
_cell.angle_beta   90.00
_cell.angle_gamma   90.00
#
_symmetry.space_group_name_H-M   'P 1'
#
loop_
_entity.id
_entity.type
_entity.pdbx_description
1 polymer ?
#
loop_
_entity_poly.entity_id
_entity_poly.type
_entity_poly.pdbx_seq_one_letter_code
_entity_poly.pdbx_strand_id
1 'polypeptide(L)' 'MDIPQGRPEAIAGTNFMVTLDTSSEEETQQLFEGLSEGGFVMMPLDHQFWGAYFAIFTDKFGIQWMLSYVADK' A
#
# COMPACT_ATOMS: atom_id res chain seq x y z
N MET A 1 24.17 8.60 18.22
CA MET A 1 23.43 7.85 17.19
C MET A 1 24.33 7.76 15.97
N ASP A 2 24.79 6.57 15.62
CA ASP A 2 25.67 6.31 14.46
C ASP A 2 24.85 6.30 13.17
N ILE A 3 24.74 7.44 12.52
CA ILE A 3 24.22 7.54 11.14
C ILE A 3 25.44 7.81 10.25
N PRO A 4 25.81 6.90 9.33
CA PRO A 4 26.89 7.15 8.38
C PRO A 4 26.64 8.44 7.61
N GLN A 5 27.63 9.33 7.60
CA GLN A 5 27.54 10.66 7.00
C GLN A 5 27.20 10.54 5.51
N GLY A 6 26.05 11.13 5.10
CA GLY A 6 25.60 11.16 3.70
C GLY A 6 24.32 10.39 3.38
N ARG A 7 23.71 9.69 4.34
CA ARG A 7 22.32 9.22 4.16
C ARG A 7 21.33 10.33 4.54
N PRO A 8 20.29 10.58 3.72
CA PRO A 8 19.18 11.40 4.15
C PRO A 8 18.57 10.81 5.43
N GLU A 9 18.12 11.68 6.34
CA GLU A 9 17.42 11.24 7.55
C GLU A 9 16.22 10.37 7.17
N ALA A 10 16.02 9.28 7.92
CA ALA A 10 14.84 8.44 7.71
C ALA A 10 13.60 9.26 8.03
N ILE A 11 12.74 9.48 7.04
CA ILE A 11 11.45 10.12 7.24
C ILE A 11 10.51 9.08 7.85
N ALA A 12 10.05 9.33 9.08
CA ALA A 12 9.09 8.46 9.74
C ALA A 12 7.81 8.36 8.89
N GLY A 13 7.38 7.14 8.57
CA GLY A 13 6.19 6.87 7.74
C GLY A 13 6.49 6.38 6.33
N THR A 14 7.70 6.65 5.80
CA THR A 14 8.14 6.11 4.49
C THR A 14 9.15 4.97 4.63
N ASN A 15 9.46 4.56 5.86
CA ASN A 15 10.43 3.52 6.16
C ASN A 15 9.82 2.13 6.29
N PHE A 16 8.48 2.01 6.24
CA PHE A 16 7.75 0.76 6.25
C PHE A 16 6.45 0.90 5.46
N MET A 17 5.90 -0.24 5.04
CA MET A 17 4.65 -0.34 4.31
C MET A 17 3.75 -1.35 5.01
N VAL A 18 2.46 -1.04 5.08
CA VAL A 18 1.47 -1.96 5.66
C VAL A 18 0.84 -2.77 4.53
N THR A 19 0.97 -4.09 4.60
CA THR A 19 0.34 -5.01 3.66
C THR A 19 -0.95 -5.57 4.27
N LEU A 20 -2.05 -5.49 3.54
CA LEU A 20 -3.31 -6.15 3.88
C LEU A 20 -3.66 -7.18 2.81
N ASP A 21 -3.78 -8.43 3.26
CA ASP A 21 -4.37 -9.51 2.49
C ASP A 21 -5.88 -9.57 2.78
N THR A 22 -6.72 -9.25 1.81
CA THR A 22 -8.18 -9.24 1.99
C THR A 22 -8.80 -10.59 1.63
N SER A 23 -10.07 -10.76 1.94
CA SER A 23 -10.80 -12.03 1.74
C SER A 23 -11.73 -12.02 0.53
N SER A 24 -12.01 -10.85 -0.06
CA SER A 24 -12.75 -10.73 -1.32
C SER A 24 -12.32 -9.49 -2.12
N GLU A 25 -12.66 -9.45 -3.41
CA GLU A 25 -12.41 -8.29 -4.27
C GLU A 25 -13.19 -7.05 -3.82
N GLU A 26 -14.44 -7.24 -3.37
CA GLU A 26 -15.28 -6.15 -2.88
C GLU A 26 -14.68 -5.51 -1.62
N GLU A 27 -14.14 -6.32 -0.71
CA GLU A 27 -13.43 -5.82 0.47
C GLU A 27 -12.18 -5.04 0.05
N THR A 28 -11.39 -5.56 -0.90
CA THR A 28 -10.21 -4.85 -1.44
C THR A 28 -10.60 -3.50 -2.02
N GLN A 29 -11.68 -3.45 -2.80
CA GLN A 29 -12.16 -2.24 -3.44
C GLN A 29 -12.62 -1.20 -2.40
N GLN A 30 -13.43 -1.62 -1.42
CA GLN A 30 -13.89 -0.72 -0.36
C GLN A 30 -12.73 -0.13 0.45
N LEU A 31 -11.75 -0.95 0.80
CA LEU A 31 -10.55 -0.51 1.52
C LEU A 31 -9.71 0.44 0.66
N PHE A 32 -9.52 0.13 -0.63
CA PHE A 32 -8.79 0.99 -1.55
C PHE A 32 -9.46 2.36 -1.69
N GLU A 33 -10.76 2.41 -1.94
CA GLU A 33 -11.51 3.66 -2.10
C GLU A 33 -11.43 4.53 -0.83
N GLY A 34 -11.59 3.94 0.35
CA GLY A 34 -11.55 4.66 1.61
C GLY A 34 -10.15 5.13 2.04
N LEU A 35 -9.13 4.29 1.87
CA LEU A 35 -7.77 4.59 2.33
C LEU A 35 -6.96 5.42 1.32
N SER A 36 -7.25 5.31 0.02
CA SER A 36 -6.58 6.12 -1.00
C SER A 36 -7.12 7.55 -1.11
N GLU A 37 -8.28 7.85 -0.51
CA GLU A 37 -8.92 9.16 -0.59
C GLU A 37 -8.02 10.28 -0.01
N GLY A 38 -7.74 11.28 -0.84
CA GLY A 38 -6.87 12.40 -0.48
C GLY A 38 -5.39 12.02 -0.34
N GLY A 39 -5.03 10.80 -0.74
CA GLY A 39 -3.66 10.29 -0.77
C GLY A 39 -3.03 10.34 -2.16
N PHE A 40 -1.98 9.54 -2.34
CA PHE A 40 -1.27 9.34 -3.59
C PHE A 40 -1.34 7.88 -4.02
N VAL A 41 -2.00 7.62 -5.15
CA VAL A 41 -2.06 6.28 -5.75
C VAL A 41 -0.84 6.07 -6.63
N MET A 42 0.05 5.17 -6.21
CA MET A 42 1.24 4.80 -6.97
C MET A 42 0.92 3.71 -8.00
N MET A 43 0.11 2.74 -7.60
CA MET A 43 -0.40 1.66 -8.43
C MET A 43 -1.89 1.51 -8.14
N PRO A 44 -2.77 1.83 -9.11
CA PRO A 44 -4.20 1.69 -8.93
C PRO A 44 -4.58 0.23 -8.72
N LEU A 45 -5.72 0.02 -8.07
CA LEU A 45 -6.26 -1.30 -7.85
C LEU A 45 -6.67 -1.93 -9.18
N ASP A 46 -6.01 -3.04 -9.55
CA ASP A 46 -6.26 -3.76 -10.79
C ASP A 46 -5.83 -5.24 -10.68
N HIS A 47 -6.33 -6.09 -11.58
CA HIS A 47 -5.90 -7.48 -11.70
C HIS A 47 -4.51 -7.58 -12.31
N GLN A 48 -3.62 -8.26 -11.60
CA GLN A 48 -2.23 -8.42 -12.00
C GLN A 48 -2.00 -9.77 -12.66
N PHE A 49 -0.97 -9.85 -13.49
CA PHE A 49 -0.65 -11.06 -14.27
C PHE A 49 -0.31 -12.29 -13.40
N TRP A 50 0.01 -12.10 -12.12
CA TRP A 50 0.26 -13.17 -11.15
C TRP A 50 -0.99 -13.62 -10.39
N GLY A 51 -2.18 -13.20 -10.82
CA GLY A 51 -3.47 -13.67 -10.29
C GLY A 51 -3.93 -12.97 -9.01
N ALA A 52 -3.36 -11.80 -8.68
CA ALA A 52 -3.80 -10.99 -7.54
C ALA A 52 -4.58 -9.76 -8.00
N TYR A 53 -5.59 -9.37 -7.23
CA TYR A 53 -6.19 -8.05 -7.28
C TYR A 53 -5.44 -7.14 -6.30
N PHE A 54 -4.72 -6.13 -6.83
CA PHE A 54 -3.60 -5.53 -6.11
C PHE A 54 -3.49 -4.02 -6.31
N ALA A 55 -3.08 -3.30 -5.25
CA ALA A 55 -2.83 -1.86 -5.27
C ALA A 55 -1.67 -1.45 -4.36
N ILE A 56 -1.02 -0.34 -4.71
CA ILE A 56 -0.03 0.36 -3.86
C ILE A 56 -0.38 1.85 -3.83
N PHE A 57 -0.55 2.40 -2.63
CA PHE A 57 -0.85 3.82 -2.47
C PHE A 57 -0.33 4.35 -1.13
N THR A 58 -0.34 5.66 -0.97
CA THR A 58 -0.08 6.35 0.29
C THR A 58 -1.35 7.10 0.69
N ASP A 59 -1.82 6.95 1.92
CA ASP A 59 -3.00 7.66 2.39
C ASP A 59 -2.70 9.15 2.69
N LYS A 60 -3.74 9.93 3.01
CA LYS A 60 -3.62 11.35 3.38
C LYS A 60 -2.82 11.62 4.66
N PHE A 61 -2.53 10.59 5.45
CA PHE A 61 -1.74 10.67 6.68
C PHE A 61 -0.26 10.30 6.46
N GLY A 62 0.10 9.91 5.22
CA GLY A 62 1.47 9.56 4.84
C GLY A 62 1.82 8.09 5.07
N ILE A 63 0.85 7.22 5.34
CA ILE A 63 1.09 5.77 5.51
C ILE A 63 1.06 5.09 4.15
N GLN A 64 2.07 4.27 3.86
CA GLN A 64 2.14 3.47 2.65
C GLN A 64 1.39 2.15 2.83
N TRP A 65 0.49 1.85 1.88
CA TRP A 65 -0.39 0.69 1.89
C TRP A 65 -0.17 -0.18 0.65
N MET A 66 -0.20 -1.49 0.87
CA MET A 66 -0.20 -2.52 -0.16
C MET A 66 -1.42 -3.41 0.07
N LEU A 67 -2.37 -3.42 -0.85
CA LEU A 67 -3.54 -4.29 -0.79
C LEU A 67 -3.36 -5.45 -1.76
N SER A 68 -3.70 -6.65 -1.32
CA SER A 68 -3.62 -7.86 -2.15
C SER A 68 -4.80 -8.79 -1.85
N TYR A 69 -5.48 -9.24 -2.90
CA TYR A 69 -6.44 -10.34 -2.84
C TYR A 69 -6.05 -11.41 -3.84
N VAL A 70 -6.07 -12.67 -3.41
CA VAL A 70 -5.85 -13.84 -4.25
C VAL A 70 -6.97 -14.84 -3.94
N ALA A 71 -7.75 -15.21 -4.94
CA ALA A 71 -8.95 -16.04 -4.77
C ALA A 71 -8.66 -17.47 -4.25
N ASP A 72 -7.45 -17.97 -4.47
CA ASP A 72 -7.07 -19.37 -4.21
C ASP A 72 -6.02 -19.52 -3.07
N LYS A 73 -6.17 -18.79 -1.96
CA LYS A 73 -5.34 -19.06 -0.76
C LYS A 73 -5.72 -20.37 -0.06
#